data_AF-A0A7Y5WZY4-F1
#
_entry.id   AF-A0A7Y5WZY4-F1
#
_cell.length_a   1.000
_cell.length_b   1.000
_cell.length_c   1.000
_cell.angle_alpha   90.00
_cell.angle_beta   90.00
_cell.angle_gamma   90.00
#
_symmetry.space_group_name_H-M   'P 1'
#
loop_
_entity.id
_entity.type
_entity.pdbx_description
1 polymer ?
#
loop_
_entity_poly.entity_id
_entity_poly.type
_entity_poly.pdbx_seq_one_letter_code
_entity_poly.pdbx_strand_id
1 'polypeptide(L)'
;MTLLVRHASAGNRDEWTGDDADRPLDERGRAQALGLVERLTPFRIERILTSPARRCVETVEPLARARGLDAELRPEHGEDRQGTEGAALLRSLA
;
A
#
# COMPACT_ATOMS: atom_id res chain seq x y z
N MET A 1 12.07 -1.69 12.91
CA MET A 1 11.12 -0.55 12.97
C MET A 1 10.14 -0.70 11.83
N THR A 2 8.86 -0.41 12.07
CA THR A 2 7.81 -0.63 11.06
C THR A 2 7.06 0.66 10.78
N LEU A 3 6.82 0.93 9.49
CA LEU A 3 6.03 2.06 9.02
C LEU A 3 4.71 1.54 8.46
N LEU A 4 3.59 2.07 8.97
CA LEU A 4 2.26 1.75 8.46
C LEU A 4 1.78 2.89 7.56
N VAL A 5 1.48 2.54 6.31
CA VAL A 5 1.01 3.48 5.30
C VAL A 5 -0.36 3.03 4.83
N ARG A 6 -1.35 3.91 5.00
CA ARG A 6 -2.66 3.73 4.35
C ARG A 6 -2.52 3.99 2.86
N HIS A 7 -3.23 3.22 2.03
CA HIS A 7 -3.28 3.48 0.60
C HIS A 7 -3.67 4.94 0.30
N ALA A 8 -3.16 5.47 -0.81
CA ALA A 8 -3.48 6.80 -1.28
C ALA A 8 -4.93 6.90 -1.81
N SER A 9 -5.33 8.11 -2.20
CA SER A 9 -6.69 8.38 -2.71
C SER A 9 -7.04 7.50 -3.92
N ALA A 10 -8.22 6.89 -3.90
CA ALA A 10 -8.66 5.91 -4.90
C ALA A 10 -10.09 6.19 -5.40
N GLY A 11 -10.50 7.46 -5.38
CA GLY A 11 -11.84 7.89 -5.72
C GLY A 11 -12.93 7.36 -4.78
N ASN A 12 -14.18 7.56 -5.20
CA ASN A 12 -15.35 7.07 -4.50
C ASN A 12 -15.58 5.57 -4.81
N ARG A 13 -15.80 4.78 -3.76
CA ARG A 13 -16.10 3.34 -3.90
C ARG A 13 -17.43 3.12 -4.61
N ASP A 14 -18.43 3.95 -4.33
CA ASP A 14 -19.80 3.75 -4.84
C ASP A 14 -19.94 4.07 -6.33
N GLU A 15 -18.99 4.84 -6.88
CA GLU A 15 -18.92 5.19 -8.30
C GLU A 15 -18.09 4.19 -9.13
N TRP A 16 -17.37 3.28 -8.47
CA TRP A 16 -16.59 2.25 -9.13
C TRP A 16 -17.47 1.07 -9.52
N THR A 17 -17.40 0.69 -10.79
CA THR A 17 -18.27 -0.35 -11.37
C THR A 17 -17.62 -1.73 -11.45
N GLY A 18 -16.33 -1.83 -11.11
CA GLY A 18 -15.57 -3.09 -11.10
C GLY A 18 -15.47 -3.72 -9.71
N ASP A 19 -14.67 -4.78 -9.59
CA ASP A 19 -14.27 -5.31 -8.28
C ASP A 19 -13.50 -4.23 -7.50
N ASP A 20 -13.86 -4.00 -6.23
CA ASP A 20 -13.15 -3.02 -5.41
C ASP A 20 -11.66 -3.36 -5.23
N ALA A 21 -11.30 -4.65 -5.27
CA ALA A 21 -9.91 -5.07 -5.25
C ALA A 21 -9.11 -4.50 -6.42
N ASP A 22 -9.77 -4.28 -7.56
CA ASP A 22 -9.17 -3.73 -8.79
C ASP A 22 -9.25 -2.20 -8.88
N ARG A 23 -9.84 -1.52 -7.89
CA ARG A 23 -9.99 -0.08 -7.92
C ARG A 23 -8.63 0.63 -7.84
N PRO A 24 -8.25 1.44 -8.86
CA PRO A 24 -6.95 2.09 -8.92
C PRO A 24 -6.91 3.36 -8.06
N LEU A 25 -5.72 3.93 -7.91
CA LEU A 25 -5.58 5.30 -7.43
C LEU A 25 -6.23 6.30 -8.39
N ASP A 26 -6.77 7.37 -7.83
CA ASP A 26 -7.16 8.55 -8.60
C ASP A 26 -5.93 9.44 -8.89
N GLU A 27 -6.11 10.53 -9.64
CA GLU A 27 -5.01 11.45 -9.98
C GLU A 27 -4.29 11.98 -8.73
N ARG A 28 -5.06 12.36 -7.70
CA ARG A 28 -4.52 12.81 -6.43
C ARG A 28 -3.75 11.68 -5.74
N GLY A 29 -4.24 10.45 -5.78
CA GLY A 29 -3.61 9.28 -5.20
C GLY A 29 -2.26 8.98 -5.83
N ARG A 30 -2.15 9.10 -7.17
CA ARG A 30 -0.88 8.95 -7.89
C ARG A 30 0.15 10.00 -7.44
N ALA A 31 -0.27 11.25 -7.28
CA ALA A 31 0.59 12.31 -6.76
C ALA A 31 1.03 12.04 -5.30
N GLN A 32 0.13 11.53 -4.46
CA GLN A 32 0.46 11.12 -3.08
C GLN A 32 1.48 9.96 -3.06
N ALA A 33 1.31 8.96 -3.92
CA ALA A 33 2.21 7.82 -4.04
C ALA A 33 3.62 8.25 -4.45
N LEU A 34 3.74 9.18 -5.40
CA LEU A 34 5.03 9.79 -5.76
C LEU A 34 5.64 10.55 -4.57
N GLY A 35 4.84 11.32 -3.84
CA GLY A 35 5.28 12.05 -2.66
C GLY A 35 5.78 11.17 -1.50
N LEU A 36 5.41 9.88 -1.45
CA LEU A 36 5.95 8.95 -0.45
C LEU A 36 7.46 8.75 -0.61
N VAL A 37 7.99 8.81 -1.84
CA VAL A 37 9.42 8.65 -2.12
C VAL A 37 10.24 9.68 -1.35
N GLU A 38 9.84 10.94 -1.45
CA GLU A 38 10.51 12.06 -0.77
C GLU A 38 10.32 11.98 0.74
N ARG A 39 9.07 11.82 1.20
CA ARG A 39 8.69 11.79 2.62
C ARG A 39 9.43 10.70 3.40
N LEU A 40 9.70 9.57 2.75
CA LEU A 40 10.34 8.42 3.38
C LEU A 40 11.85 8.34 3.14
N THR A 41 12.46 9.36 2.54
CA THR A 41 13.92 9.48 2.38
C THR A 41 14.71 9.28 3.68
N PRO A 42 14.27 9.78 4.85
CA PRO A 42 15.03 9.61 6.09
C PRO A 42 15.06 8.16 6.61
N PHE A 43 14.21 7.27 6.10
CA PHE A 43 14.10 5.90 6.58
C PHE A 43 14.82 4.93 5.66
N ARG A 44 15.66 4.08 6.25
CA ARG A 44 16.19 2.89 5.57
C ARG A 44 15.08 1.85 5.50
N ILE A 45 14.51 1.69 4.31
CA ILE A 45 13.48 0.69 4.02
C ILE A 45 14.16 -0.52 3.40
N GLU A 46 13.93 -1.70 3.98
CA GLU A 46 14.53 -2.96 3.52
C GLU A 46 13.50 -3.87 2.85
N ARG A 47 12.22 -3.72 3.22
CA ARG A 47 11.11 -4.53 2.71
C ARG A 47 9.88 -3.65 2.56
N ILE A 48 9.09 -3.93 1.53
CA ILE A 48 7.80 -3.29 1.27
C ILE A 48 6.76 -4.40 1.18
N LEU A 49 5.82 -4.39 2.11
CA LEU A 49 4.72 -5.34 2.16
C LEU A 49 3.44 -4.62 1.78
N THR A 50 2.58 -5.24 0.96
CA THR A 50 1.34 -4.60 0.54
C THR A 50 0.18 -5.60 0.39
N SER A 51 -1.03 -5.08 0.55
CA SER A 51 -2.26 -5.80 0.21
C SER A 51 -2.37 -6.02 -1.30
N PRO A 52 -2.98 -7.12 -1.76
CA PRO A 52 -3.19 -7.35 -3.18
C PRO A 52 -4.14 -6.35 -3.84
N ALA A 53 -4.89 -5.55 -3.07
CA ALA A 53 -5.75 -4.51 -3.64
C ALA A 53 -4.91 -3.53 -4.48
N ARG A 54 -5.35 -3.26 -5.71
CA ARG A 54 -4.63 -2.46 -6.70
C ARG A 54 -4.19 -1.10 -6.16
N ARG A 55 -5.09 -0.37 -5.47
CA ARG A 55 -4.76 0.90 -4.81
C ARG A 55 -3.60 0.81 -3.82
N CYS A 56 -3.46 -0.30 -3.10
CA CYS A 56 -2.37 -0.50 -2.14
C CYS A 56 -1.04 -0.75 -2.88
N VAL A 57 -1.07 -1.58 -3.92
CA VAL A 57 0.10 -1.83 -4.78
C VAL A 57 0.57 -0.54 -5.44
N GLU A 58 -0.33 0.18 -6.13
CA GLU A 58 -0.03 1.45 -6.81
C GLU A 58 0.47 2.54 -5.84
N THR A 59 0.10 2.49 -4.55
CA THR A 59 0.59 3.43 -3.55
C THR A 59 2.09 3.26 -3.27
N VAL A 60 2.57 2.02 -3.23
CA VAL A 60 3.96 1.71 -2.83
C VAL A 60 4.89 1.48 -4.01
N GLU A 61 4.37 1.24 -5.20
CA GLU A 61 5.15 1.03 -6.43
C GLU A 61 6.22 2.11 -6.69
N PRO A 62 5.93 3.42 -6.58
CA PRO A 62 6.97 4.44 -6.80
C PRO A 62 8.11 4.34 -5.78
N LEU A 63 7.77 4.06 -4.52
CA LEU A 63 8.75 3.88 -3.45
C LEU A 63 9.60 2.63 -3.67
N ALA A 64 8.97 1.51 -4.03
CA ALA A 64 9.65 0.25 -4.35
C ALA A 64 10.67 0.45 -5.47
N ARG A 65 10.24 1.08 -6.58
CA ARG A 65 11.11 1.43 -7.70
C ARG A 65 12.26 2.35 -7.29
N ALA A 66 11.99 3.40 -6.52
CA ALA A 66 13.00 4.37 -6.07
C ALA A 66 14.01 3.79 -5.07
N ARG A 67 13.70 2.64 -4.45
CA ARG A 67 14.59 1.94 -3.51
C ARG A 67 15.19 0.66 -4.10
N GLY A 68 14.81 0.27 -5.31
CA GLY A 68 15.25 -0.98 -5.93
C GLY A 68 14.76 -2.22 -5.17
N LEU A 69 13.55 -2.15 -4.61
CA LEU A 69 12.92 -3.22 -3.84
C LEU A 69 11.67 -3.73 -4.55
N ASP A 70 11.28 -4.96 -4.23
CA ASP A 70 10.00 -5.52 -4.64
C ASP A 70 8.89 -5.16 -3.64
N ALA A 71 7.68 -4.98 -4.15
CA ALA A 71 6.47 -4.92 -3.32
C ALA A 71 5.96 -6.35 -3.10
N GLU A 72 6.21 -6.89 -1.91
CA GLU A 72 5.78 -8.23 -1.54
C GLU A 72 4.27 -8.25 -1.29
N LEU A 73 3.53 -8.97 -2.13
CA LEU A 73 2.09 -9.16 -1.96
C LEU A 73 1.82 -10.07 -0.77
N ARG A 74 0.91 -9.63 0.09
CA ARG A 74 0.51 -10.37 1.28
C ARG A 74 -1.01 -10.60 1.23
N PRO A 75 -1.48 -11.74 0.70
CA PRO A 75 -2.91 -12.02 0.48
C PRO A 75 -3.75 -11.95 1.76
N GLU A 76 -3.13 -12.11 2.93
CA GLU A 76 -3.77 -11.95 4.24
C GLU A 76 -4.31 -10.53 4.53
N HIS A 77 -4.21 -9.59 3.57
CA HIS A 77 -4.64 -8.19 3.69
C HIS A 77 -5.80 -7.77 2.76
N GLY A 78 -6.58 -8.72 2.23
CA GLY A 78 -7.87 -8.43 1.57
C GLY A 78 -8.84 -7.74 2.53
N GLU A 79 -9.73 -6.86 2.03
CA GLU A 79 -10.63 -6.01 2.86
C GLU A 79 -11.41 -6.78 3.94
N ASP A 80 -11.68 -8.07 3.74
CA ASP A 80 -12.42 -8.92 4.67
C ASP A 80 -11.66 -9.30 5.96
N ARG A 81 -10.36 -8.98 6.08
CA ARG A 81 -9.49 -9.51 7.18
C ARG A 81 -8.67 -8.46 7.92
N GLN A 82 -8.88 -7.17 7.62
CA GLN A 82 -8.02 -6.06 8.10
C GLN A 82 -8.07 -5.79 9.62
N GLY A 83 -9.06 -6.33 10.35
CA GLY A 83 -9.22 -6.06 11.78
C GLY A 83 -8.25 -6.82 12.70
N THR A 84 -8.18 -8.14 12.57
CA THR A 84 -7.43 -9.00 13.50
C THR A 84 -6.04 -9.37 13.00
N GLU A 85 -5.82 -9.36 11.68
CA GLU A 85 -4.62 -9.94 11.07
C GLU A 85 -3.50 -8.92 10.82
N GLY A 86 -3.82 -7.64 10.62
CA GLY A 86 -2.80 -6.59 10.48
C GLY A 86 -1.95 -6.44 11.75
N ALA A 87 -2.56 -6.55 12.93
CA ALA A 87 -1.83 -6.55 14.19
C ALA A 87 -1.01 -7.83 14.40
N ALA A 88 -1.49 -8.98 13.89
CA ALA A 88 -0.75 -10.25 13.95
C ALA A 88 0.48 -10.22 13.04
N LEU A 89 0.37 -9.64 11.84
CA LEU A 89 1.51 -9.42 10.96
C LEU A 89 2.57 -8.55 11.62
N LEU A 90 2.17 -7.40 12.18
CA LEU A 90 3.11 -6.49 12.86
C LEU A 90 3.89 -7.20 13.96
N ARG A 91 3.22 -8.10 14.71
CA ARG A 91 3.87 -8.95 15.72
C ARG A 91 4.81 -9.99 15.12
N SER A 92 4.56 -10.48 13.90
CA SER A 92 5.43 -11.46 13.23
C SER A 92 6.66 -10.84 12.53
N LEU A 93 6.68 -9.52 12.34
CA LEU A 93 7.77 -8.77 11.71
C LEU A 93 8.74 -8.14 12.73
N ALA A 94 8.49 -8.35 14.03
CA ALA A 94 9.31 -7.91 15.15
C ALA A 94 10.09 -9.10 15.71
#